data_AF-A0A9P1CVN6-F1
#
_entry.id   AF-A0A9P1CVN6-F1
#
_cell.length_a   1.000
_cell.length_b   1.000
_cell.length_c   1.000
_cell.angle_alpha   90.00
_cell.angle_beta   90.00
_cell.angle_gamma   90.00
#
_symmetry.space_group_name_H-M   'P 1'
#
loop_
_entity.id
_entity.type
_entity.pdbx_description
1 polymer ?
#
loop_
_entity_poly.entity_id
_entity_poly.type
_entity_poly.pdbx_seq_one_letter_code
_entity_poly.pdbx_strand_id
1 'polypeptide(L)'
;MGFFAAGTTVAIDGQTFFVVSEVDATDSHSNLVEIKSSKTEQIVKHSAVLQIALNGSEHILGCKLDDSQTRLLSVKWFSAEEIQQDHEKSFTQAGQHVRYMLRKVSDFLKHNKSDAKHEEKMEQVVWKLTFDASNGKLPSFEIATDVEVLPAGHIAD
;
A
#
# COMPACT_ATOMS: atom_id res chain seq x y z
N MET A 1 21.94 -6.95 -0.01
CA MET A 1 21.20 -6.07 -0.93
C MET A 1 20.46 -5.05 -0.06
N GLY A 2 20.60 -3.76 -0.35
CA GLY A 2 19.91 -2.71 0.40
C GLY A 2 18.46 -2.60 -0.06
N PHE A 3 17.55 -2.36 0.89
CA PHE A 3 16.16 -2.03 0.64
C PHE A 3 16.07 -0.59 0.12
N PHE A 4 15.31 -0.37 -0.94
CA PHE A 4 15.01 0.95 -1.48
C PHE A 4 13.52 1.22 -1.29
N ALA A 5 13.19 2.38 -0.71
CA ALA A 5 11.81 2.74 -0.42
C ALA A 5 11.51 4.19 -0.79
N ALA A 6 10.27 4.40 -1.20
CA ALA A 6 9.67 5.71 -1.41
C ALA A 6 8.62 5.99 -0.34
N GLY A 7 8.55 7.26 0.06
CA GLY A 7 7.52 7.78 0.94
C GLY A 7 6.55 8.66 0.16
N THR A 8 5.28 8.31 0.18
CA THR A 8 4.19 9.08 -0.43
C THR A 8 3.23 9.57 0.64
N THR A 9 2.68 10.76 0.43
CA THR A 9 1.63 11.30 1.27
C THR A 9 0.30 11.23 0.53
N VAL A 10 -0.70 10.58 1.14
CA VAL A 10 -2.05 10.44 0.57
C VAL A 10 -3.05 11.18 1.46
N ALA A 11 -3.84 12.07 0.88
CA ALA A 11 -4.91 12.76 1.56
C ALA A 11 -6.25 12.06 1.32
N ILE A 12 -6.93 11.63 2.40
CA ILE A 12 -8.23 10.97 2.34
C ILE A 12 -9.13 11.56 3.43
N ASP A 13 -10.29 12.09 3.04
CA ASP A 13 -11.32 12.60 3.95
C ASP A 13 -10.78 13.59 5.00
N GLY A 14 -9.94 14.53 4.54
CA GLY A 14 -9.34 15.57 5.39
C GLY A 14 -8.23 15.07 6.31
N GLN A 15 -7.71 13.87 6.07
CA GLN A 15 -6.60 13.29 6.82
C GLN A 15 -5.47 12.92 5.90
N THR A 16 -4.27 12.98 6.47
CA THR A 16 -3.03 12.77 5.74
C THR A 16 -2.40 11.48 6.23
N PHE A 17 -2.16 10.56 5.30
CA PHE A 17 -1.51 9.28 5.54
C PHE A 17 -0.14 9.30 4.89
N PHE A 18 0.90 8.96 5.67
CA PHE A 18 2.23 8.73 5.13
C PHE A 18 2.40 7.24 4.85
N VAL A 19 2.69 6.90 3.60
CA VAL A 19 2.85 5.54 3.12
C VAL A 19 4.31 5.37 2.71
N VAL A 20 4.98 4.40 3.32
CA VAL A 20 6.30 3.96 2.88
C VAL A 20 6.13 2.64 2.15
N SER A 21 6.73 2.55 0.97
CA SER A 21 6.61 1.39 0.09
C SER A 21 7.97 1.03 -0.50
N GLU A 22 8.20 -0.26 -0.66
CA GLU A 22 9.32 -0.78 -1.43
C GLU A 22 9.23 -0.33 -2.89
N VAL A 23 10.39 -0.03 -3.47
CA VAL A 23 10.53 0.31 -4.90
C VAL A 23 11.62 -0.55 -5.50
N ASP A 24 11.37 -1.09 -6.69
CA ASP A 24 12.27 -2.04 -7.34
C ASP A 24 13.54 -1.36 -7.88
N ALA A 25 13.40 -0.19 -8.51
CA ALA A 25 14.50 0.49 -9.19
C ALA A 25 14.27 2.00 -9.37
N THR A 26 15.33 2.67 -9.84
CA THR A 26 15.26 4.03 -10.40
C THR A 26 15.84 4.05 -11.81
N ASP A 27 15.30 4.89 -12.69
CA ASP A 27 15.87 5.13 -14.01
C ASP A 27 17.12 6.04 -13.96
N SER A 28 17.69 6.37 -15.12
CA SER A 28 18.86 7.27 -15.23
C SER A 28 18.61 8.71 -14.77
N HIS A 29 17.35 9.10 -14.58
CA HIS A 29 16.93 10.42 -14.11
C HIS A 29 16.46 10.39 -12.65
N SER A 30 16.66 9.27 -11.94
CA SER A 30 16.20 9.04 -10.56
C SER A 30 14.67 8.97 -10.41
N ASN A 31 13.93 8.74 -11.50
CA ASN A 31 12.50 8.46 -11.42
C ASN A 31 12.28 7.04 -10.89
N LEU A 32 11.29 6.87 -10.03
CA LEU A 32 10.93 5.56 -9.48
C LEU A 32 10.32 4.68 -10.56
N VAL A 33 10.77 3.42 -10.61
CA VAL A 33 10.31 2.41 -11.57
C VAL A 33 9.89 1.16 -10.84
N GLU A 34 8.67 0.71 -11.13
CA GLU A 34 8.16 -0.59 -10.71
C GLU A 34 8.44 -1.63 -11.80
N ILE A 35 8.91 -2.81 -11.43
CA ILE A 35 9.23 -3.90 -12.35
C ILE A 35 8.22 -5.03 -12.18
N LYS A 36 7.50 -5.36 -13.26
CA LYS A 36 6.55 -6.48 -13.26
C LYS A 36 6.93 -7.51 -14.30
N SER A 37 7.02 -8.77 -13.92
CA SER A 37 7.27 -9.87 -14.84
C SER A 37 6.06 -10.79 -14.99
N SER A 38 5.82 -11.28 -16.21
CA SER A 38 4.78 -12.27 -16.48
C SER A 38 5.17 -13.20 -17.63
N LYS A 39 4.75 -14.47 -17.56
CA LYS A 39 4.77 -15.39 -18.69
C LYS A 39 3.56 -15.24 -19.63
N THR A 40 2.52 -14.51 -19.22
CA THR A 40 1.32 -14.25 -20.02
C THR A 40 1.44 -12.94 -20.79
N GLU A 41 0.56 -12.68 -21.76
CA GLU A 41 0.54 -11.39 -22.49
C GLU A 41 0.09 -10.24 -21.59
N GLN A 42 -0.73 -10.53 -20.58
CA GLN A 42 -1.11 -9.57 -19.55
C GLN A 42 0.01 -9.43 -18.52
N ILE A 43 0.97 -8.55 -18.81
CA ILE A 43 2.12 -8.29 -17.94
C ILE A 43 1.68 -7.53 -16.68
N VAL A 44 0.89 -6.47 -16.86
CA VAL A 44 0.42 -5.63 -15.76
C VAL A 44 -0.96 -6.10 -15.30
N LYS A 45 -1.08 -6.35 -13.99
CA LYS A 45 -2.34 -6.72 -13.33
C LYS A 45 -2.98 -5.48 -12.71
N HIS A 46 -4.30 -5.53 -12.50
CA HIS A 46 -5.05 -4.46 -11.85
C HIS A 46 -4.48 -4.04 -10.47
N SER A 47 -3.87 -4.96 -9.72
CA SER A 47 -3.24 -4.66 -8.43
C SER A 47 -2.02 -3.74 -8.53
N ALA A 48 -1.33 -3.74 -9.68
CA ALA A 48 -0.16 -2.90 -9.90
C ALA A 48 -0.52 -1.41 -9.96
N VAL A 49 -1.74 -1.07 -10.40
CA VAL A 49 -2.20 0.34 -10.50
C VAL A 49 -2.22 1.00 -9.12
N LEU A 50 -2.76 0.29 -8.13
CA LEU A 50 -2.82 0.81 -6.76
C LEU A 50 -1.41 0.93 -6.16
N GLN A 51 -0.54 -0.04 -6.46
CA GLN A 51 0.83 -0.02 -6.00
C GLN A 51 1.61 1.18 -6.54
N ILE A 52 1.54 1.45 -7.84
CA ILE A 52 2.25 2.59 -8.44
C ILE A 52 1.69 3.94 -7.98
N ALA A 53 0.37 4.02 -7.77
CA ALA A 53 -0.27 5.22 -7.24
C ALA A 53 0.17 5.52 -5.80
N LEU A 54 0.48 4.48 -5.01
CA LEU A 54 0.94 4.64 -3.62
C LEU A 54 2.45 4.82 -3.52
N ASN A 55 3.25 4.15 -4.34
CA ASN A 55 4.71 4.25 -4.28
C ASN A 55 5.28 5.44 -5.07
N GLY A 56 4.45 6.09 -5.90
CA GLY A 56 4.85 7.26 -6.69
C GLY A 56 5.61 6.94 -7.96
N SER A 57 5.62 5.68 -8.42
CA SER A 57 6.24 5.30 -9.68
C SER A 57 5.44 5.83 -10.86
N GLU A 58 6.08 6.61 -11.72
CA GLU A 58 5.46 7.13 -12.94
C GLU A 58 5.42 6.09 -14.06
N HIS A 59 6.20 5.01 -13.92
CA HIS A 59 6.40 4.01 -14.96
C HIS A 59 6.46 2.59 -14.40
N ILE A 60 5.96 1.64 -15.19
CA ILE A 60 6.19 0.20 -15.01
C ILE A 60 7.07 -0.31 -16.14
N LEU A 61 8.17 -0.99 -15.78
CA LEU A 61 8.93 -1.83 -16.71
C LEU A 61 8.34 -3.25 -16.69
N GLY A 62 7.56 -3.56 -17.73
CA GLY A 62 6.97 -4.88 -17.90
C GLY A 62 7.90 -5.84 -18.63
N CYS A 63 8.18 -6.98 -18.01
CA CYS A 63 9.07 -8.03 -18.51
C CYS A 63 8.26 -9.27 -18.92
N LYS A 64 8.23 -9.58 -20.22
CA LYS A 64 7.66 -10.84 -20.72
C LYS A 64 8.70 -11.95 -20.54
N LEU A 65 8.33 -13.00 -19.82
CA LEU A 65 9.16 -14.17 -19.62
C LEU A 65 8.68 -15.34 -20.48
N ASP A 66 9.56 -16.32 -20.68
CA ASP A 66 9.21 -17.61 -21.24
C ASP A 66 8.35 -18.45 -20.27
N ASP A 67 7.81 -19.56 -20.74
CA ASP A 67 6.92 -20.42 -19.94
C ASP A 67 7.62 -20.98 -18.69
N SER A 68 8.94 -21.18 -18.77
CA SER A 68 9.77 -21.64 -17.66
C SER A 68 10.14 -20.53 -16.66
N GLN A 69 9.86 -19.26 -17.00
CA GLN A 69 10.26 -18.07 -16.24
C GLN A 69 11.77 -17.97 -15.98
N THR A 70 12.58 -18.50 -16.90
CA THR A 70 14.04 -18.45 -16.81
C THR A 70 14.66 -17.48 -17.81
N ARG A 71 13.90 -17.05 -18.82
CA ARG A 71 14.40 -16.18 -19.89
C ARG A 71 13.48 -14.98 -20.10
N LEU A 72 14.10 -13.81 -20.22
CA LEU A 72 13.45 -12.59 -20.66
C LEU A 72 13.24 -12.65 -22.18
N LEU A 73 12.00 -12.58 -22.62
CA LEU A 73 11.62 -12.59 -24.03
C LEU A 73 11.50 -11.17 -24.60
N SER A 74 10.88 -10.26 -23.85
CA SER A 74 10.74 -8.86 -24.25
C SER A 74 10.50 -7.96 -23.04
N VAL A 75 10.68 -6.65 -23.26
CA VAL A 75 10.36 -5.61 -22.29
C VAL A 75 9.44 -4.58 -22.93
N LYS A 76 8.50 -4.05 -22.15
CA LYS A 76 7.63 -2.94 -22.53
C LYS A 76 7.55 -1.95 -21.37
N TRP A 77 7.70 -0.67 -21.69
CA TRP A 77 7.42 0.42 -20.77
C TRP A 77 5.92 0.74 -20.81
N PHE A 78 5.36 0.93 -19.63
CA PHE A 78 4.00 1.43 -19.46
C PHE A 78 4.06 2.68 -18.60
N SER A 79 3.36 3.73 -19.01
CA SER A 79 3.17 4.90 -18.14
C SER A 79 2.12 4.59 -17.08
N ALA A 80 2.21 5.24 -15.92
CA ALA A 80 1.19 5.14 -14.89
C ALA A 80 -0.19 5.56 -15.42
N GLU A 81 -0.23 6.56 -16.31
CA GLU A 81 -1.46 7.02 -16.97
C GLU A 81 -2.09 5.92 -17.84
N GLU A 82 -1.31 5.27 -18.72
CA GLU A 82 -1.78 4.14 -19.56
C GLU A 82 -2.38 3.03 -18.69
N ILE A 83 -1.66 2.64 -17.64
CA ILE A 83 -2.08 1.57 -16.72
C ILE A 83 -3.34 1.95 -15.94
N GLN A 84 -3.44 3.20 -15.50
CA GLN A 84 -4.61 3.70 -14.79
C GLN A 84 -5.84 3.75 -15.71
N GLN A 85 -5.68 4.12 -16.97
CA GLN A 85 -6.76 4.11 -17.96
C GLN A 85 -7.23 2.68 -18.27
N ASP A 86 -6.29 1.76 -18.54
CA ASP A 86 -6.59 0.35 -18.83
C ASP A 86 -7.31 -0.38 -17.68
N HIS A 87 -7.12 0.11 -16.44
CA HIS A 87 -7.66 -0.50 -15.23
C HIS A 87 -8.55 0.45 -14.41
N GLU A 88 -9.11 1.50 -15.01
CA GLU A 88 -9.83 2.59 -14.34
C GLU A 88 -10.91 2.08 -13.36
N LYS A 89 -11.71 1.11 -13.80
CA LYS A 89 -12.76 0.50 -12.97
C LYS A 89 -12.19 -0.16 -11.72
N SER A 90 -11.12 -0.95 -11.88
CA SER A 90 -10.48 -1.65 -10.78
C SER A 90 -9.78 -0.67 -9.83
N PHE A 91 -9.14 0.35 -10.39
CA PHE A 91 -8.50 1.42 -9.63
C PHE A 91 -9.52 2.17 -8.77
N THR A 92 -10.65 2.56 -9.36
CA THR A 92 -11.73 3.25 -8.65
C THR A 92 -12.29 2.40 -7.51
N GLN A 93 -12.57 1.12 -7.77
CA GLN A 93 -13.08 0.19 -6.76
C GLN A 93 -12.08 -0.03 -5.62
N ALA A 94 -10.80 -0.26 -5.96
CA ALA A 94 -9.73 -0.42 -4.98
C ALA A 94 -9.55 0.86 -4.15
N GLY A 95 -9.58 2.03 -4.79
CA GLY A 95 -9.51 3.34 -4.12
C GLY A 95 -10.69 3.57 -3.16
N GLN A 96 -11.91 3.18 -3.55
CA GLN A 96 -13.08 3.22 -2.66
C GLN A 96 -12.91 2.31 -1.44
N HIS A 97 -12.40 1.09 -1.63
CA HIS A 97 -12.11 0.18 -0.51
C HIS A 97 -11.04 0.71 0.42
N VAL A 98 -9.93 1.23 -0.12
CA VAL A 98 -8.85 1.85 0.67
C VAL A 98 -9.39 3.03 1.47
N ARG A 99 -10.15 3.92 0.82
CA ARG A 99 -10.79 5.07 1.49
C ARG A 99 -11.71 4.62 2.62
N TYR A 100 -12.56 3.62 2.39
CA TYR A 100 -13.43 3.07 3.41
C TYR A 100 -12.64 2.54 4.61
N MET A 101 -11.60 1.74 4.36
CA MET A 101 -10.77 1.15 5.41
C MET A 101 -10.03 2.21 6.22
N LEU A 102 -9.38 3.17 5.56
CA LEU A 102 -8.63 4.23 6.23
C LEU A 102 -9.55 5.15 7.04
N ARG A 103 -10.77 5.40 6.54
CA ARG A 103 -11.80 6.09 7.33
C ARG A 103 -12.18 5.31 8.58
N LYS A 104 -12.37 3.99 8.50
CA LYS A 104 -12.68 3.16 9.67
C LYS A 104 -11.57 3.16 10.70
N VAL A 105 -10.31 3.07 10.27
CA VAL A 105 -9.14 3.21 11.16
C VAL A 105 -9.15 4.57 11.83
N SER A 106 -9.37 5.63 11.07
CA SER A 106 -9.38 6.98 11.64
C SER A 106 -10.52 7.20 12.63
N ASP A 107 -11.74 6.82 12.27
CA ASP A 107 -12.90 6.99 13.13
C ASP A 107 -12.66 6.21 14.44
N PHE A 108 -12.13 4.98 14.36
CA PHE A 108 -11.73 4.20 15.53
C PHE A 108 -10.70 4.95 16.39
N LEU A 109 -9.62 5.46 15.80
CA LEU A 109 -8.58 6.20 16.52
C LEU A 109 -9.13 7.47 17.19
N LYS A 110 -10.07 8.18 16.56
CA LYS A 110 -10.69 9.39 17.15
C LYS A 110 -11.54 9.08 18.38
N HIS A 111 -12.37 8.05 18.31
CA HIS A 111 -13.23 7.66 19.45
C HIS A 111 -12.39 7.12 20.63
N ASN A 112 -11.36 6.32 20.36
CA ASN A 112 -10.52 5.79 21.45
C ASN A 112 -9.58 6.85 22.03
N LYS A 113 -9.16 7.86 21.25
CA LYS A 113 -8.42 9.02 21.78
C LYS A 113 -9.26 9.87 22.75
N SER A 114 -10.58 9.95 22.58
CA SER A 114 -11.44 10.75 23.47
C SER A 114 -11.69 10.08 24.82
N ASP A 115 -11.71 8.75 24.85
CA ASP A 115 -11.91 7.97 26.10
C ASP A 115 -10.61 7.86 26.93
N ALA A 116 -9.45 8.13 26.30
CA ALA A 116 -8.12 8.10 26.89
C ALA A 116 -7.80 9.21 27.90
N LYS A 117 -8.73 10.12 28.20
CA LYS A 117 -8.49 11.23 29.15
C LYS A 117 -8.27 10.78 30.61
N HIS A 118 -8.33 9.48 30.90
CA HIS A 118 -8.23 8.96 32.26
C HIS A 118 -7.07 8.01 32.57
N GLU A 119 -6.25 7.54 31.62
CA GLU A 119 -5.12 6.65 31.97
C GLU A 119 -3.88 6.86 31.09
N GLU A 120 -2.74 7.11 31.74
CA GLU A 120 -1.39 7.37 31.20
C GLU A 120 -0.74 6.19 30.44
N LYS A 121 -1.53 5.27 29.85
CA LYS A 121 -1.01 4.00 29.29
C LYS A 121 -1.48 3.67 27.86
N MET A 122 -2.04 4.63 27.12
CA MET A 122 -2.40 4.39 25.71
C MET A 122 -1.19 4.24 24.77
N GLU A 123 0.01 4.67 25.20
CA GLU A 123 1.22 4.64 24.35
C GLU A 123 1.71 3.22 23.99
N GLN A 124 1.14 2.18 24.59
CA GLN A 124 1.55 0.79 24.36
C GLN A 124 0.43 -0.15 23.92
N VAL A 125 -0.77 0.37 23.63
CA VAL A 125 -1.88 -0.49 23.20
C VAL A 125 -1.79 -0.73 21.70
N VAL A 126 -1.49 -1.97 21.32
CA VAL A 126 -1.53 -2.42 19.93
C VAL A 126 -2.95 -2.87 19.59
N TRP A 127 -3.52 -2.33 18.53
CA TRP A 127 -4.83 -2.73 18.03
C TRP A 127 -4.69 -3.57 16.78
N LYS A 128 -5.30 -4.76 16.78
CA LYS A 128 -5.40 -5.62 15.61
C LYS A 128 -6.66 -5.27 14.83
N LEU A 129 -6.47 -4.88 13.58
CA LEU A 129 -7.52 -4.71 12.59
C LEU A 129 -7.73 -6.03 11.84
N THR A 130 -8.96 -6.55 11.87
CA THR A 130 -9.36 -7.69 11.03
C THR A 130 -10.41 -7.24 10.01
N PHE A 131 -10.24 -7.62 8.76
CA PHE A 131 -11.19 -7.34 7.68
C PHE A 131 -11.24 -8.49 6.68
N ASP A 132 -12.45 -8.93 6.35
CA ASP A 132 -12.70 -10.00 5.40
C ASP A 132 -13.79 -9.57 4.41
N ALA A 133 -13.33 -8.92 3.35
CA ALA A 133 -14.18 -8.44 2.27
C ALA A 133 -14.92 -9.60 1.56
N SER A 134 -14.30 -10.79 1.50
CA SER A 134 -14.85 -11.94 0.78
C SER A 134 -16.11 -12.50 1.44
N ASN A 135 -16.19 -12.39 2.77
CA ASN A 135 -17.34 -12.84 3.55
C ASN A 135 -18.22 -11.69 4.04
N GLY A 136 -18.06 -10.48 3.50
CA GLY A 136 -18.87 -9.31 3.85
C GLY A 136 -18.74 -8.86 5.31
N LYS A 137 -17.67 -9.27 6.01
CA LYS A 137 -17.46 -8.90 7.41
C LYS A 137 -16.99 -7.45 7.49
N LEU A 138 -17.66 -6.67 8.34
CA LEU A 138 -17.22 -5.31 8.64
C LEU A 138 -15.86 -5.33 9.35
N PRO A 139 -15.03 -4.28 9.18
CA PRO A 139 -13.78 -4.15 9.92
C PRO A 139 -14.01 -4.21 11.43
N SER A 140 -13.22 -5.01 12.13
CA SER A 140 -13.23 -5.12 13.59
C SER A 140 -11.86 -4.81 14.18
N PHE A 141 -11.86 -4.21 15.37
CA PHE A 141 -10.66 -3.86 16.12
C PHE A 141 -10.68 -4.59 17.45
N GLU A 142 -9.58 -5.26 17.78
CA GLU A 142 -9.37 -5.94 19.06
C GLU A 142 -8.00 -5.59 19.61
N ILE A 143 -7.81 -5.65 20.93
CA ILE A 143 -6.47 -5.46 21.51
C ILE A 143 -5.61 -6.66 21.11
N ALA A 144 -4.47 -6.38 20.51
CA ALA A 144 -3.46 -7.39 20.21
C ALA A 144 -2.60 -7.62 21.46
N THR A 145 -2.39 -8.88 21.82
CA THR A 145 -1.41 -9.27 22.84
C THR A 145 -0.15 -9.81 22.16
N ASP A 146 1.00 -9.61 22.78
CA ASP A 146 2.27 -10.23 22.35
C ASP A 146 2.75 -9.81 20.95
N VAL A 147 2.43 -8.58 20.53
CA VAL A 147 2.87 -7.98 19.26
C VAL A 147 3.66 -6.70 19.53
N GLU A 148 4.89 -6.62 19.00
CA GLU A 148 5.71 -5.42 19.00
C GLU A 148 5.57 -4.72 17.63
N VAL A 149 5.07 -3.48 17.62
CA VAL A 149 4.91 -2.67 16.39
C VAL A 149 5.82 -1.45 16.36
N LEU A 150 6.37 -1.06 17.50
CA LEU A 150 7.40 -0.04 17.64
C LEU A 150 8.56 -0.66 18.40
N PRO A 151 9.82 -0.49 17.93
CA PRO A 151 10.97 -1.03 18.64
C PRO A 151 11.09 -0.42 20.05
N ALA A 152 11.41 -1.27 21.03
CA ALA A 152 11.66 -0.83 22.40
C ALA A 152 12.70 0.32 22.45
N GLY A 153 12.32 1.47 23.01
CA GLY A 153 13.20 2.63 23.23
C GLY A 153 12.89 3.88 22.39
N HIS A 154 11.85 3.88 21.55
CA HIS A 154 11.32 5.09 20.95
C HIS A 154 10.09 5.59 21.71
N ILE A 155 10.34 6.22 22.85
CA ILE A 155 9.41 7.22 23.39
C ILE A 155 9.68 8.46 22.55
N ALA A 156 8.73 8.84 21.71
CA ALA A 156 8.80 10.11 21.01
C ALA A 156 8.57 11.20 22.06
N ASP A 157 9.62 11.97 22.37
CA ASP A 157 9.52 13.23 23.12
C ASP A 157 8.66 14.26 22.37
#